data_AF-A0A0K8RJW8-F1
#
_entry.id   AF-A0A0K8RJW8-F1
#
_cell.length_a   1.000
_cell.length_b   1.000
_cell.length_c   1.000
_cell.angle_alpha   90.00
_cell.angle_beta   90.00
_cell.angle_gamma   90.00
#
_symmetry.space_group_name_H-M   'P 1'
#
loop_
_entity.id
_entity.type
_entity.pdbx_description
1 polymer ?
#
loop_
_entity_poly.entity_id
_entity_poly.type
_entity_poly.pdbx_seq_one_letter_code
_entity_poly.pdbx_strand_id
1 'polypeptide(L)'
;MNALRLRELLLLLLSASVSAQVQNCVTQTENAASNQSESQDVHYVGVKFLLDSSILSCPPFKKIMEEYLQAFVGGVGLRFMEPMETPVKVVYEGWRPLSEEEERNLFGNKEDTSTSGIKGGDAITKVIDIALEGNDGDLMGRNIVLLVLTWNEVTEDSTKKEVGTPPIPGMDSDSESESDESSGIISVRSNSNTRLPNVGGIAQYGSMCETVGTAICQDNGKNFSGVGTAARLIATLLGHAYNGSLYRRKCDDDVYNERQTVFHNNECYMMSKPPGENQNENDCLKEILVNNKSDVRNPSQFFKSHPEFPPCGMAYLSSAKCEENNSRNETNNVCHMSCCGPRTIFLETEPERTIPIPDGDSCDGNGKVCVDGRCVTITLTSR
;
A
#
# COMPACT_ATOMS: atom_id res chain seq x y z
N MET A 1 26.99 -23.34 -77.61
CA MET A 1 28.36 -22.92 -77.29
C MET A 1 28.38 -22.19 -75.94
N ASN A 2 28.87 -22.92 -74.94
CA ASN A 2 29.55 -22.47 -73.72
C ASN A 2 28.84 -21.52 -72.74
N ALA A 3 27.74 -22.01 -72.15
CA ALA A 3 27.29 -21.65 -70.79
C ALA A 3 28.09 -22.43 -69.72
N LEU A 4 29.41 -22.47 -69.85
CA LEU A 4 30.30 -23.39 -69.12
C LEU A 4 31.52 -22.68 -68.50
N ARG A 5 31.42 -21.38 -68.20
CA ARG A 5 32.54 -20.65 -67.55
C ARG A 5 32.18 -19.61 -66.48
N LEU A 6 30.91 -19.51 -66.06
CA LEU A 6 30.55 -18.66 -64.91
C LEU A 6 30.13 -19.46 -63.66
N ARG A 7 29.87 -20.77 -63.80
CA ARG A 7 29.47 -21.64 -62.69
C ARG A 7 30.65 -22.30 -61.96
N GLU A 8 31.85 -22.27 -62.55
CA GLU A 8 33.06 -22.83 -61.95
C GLU A 8 33.85 -21.84 -61.06
N LEU A 9 33.56 -20.53 -61.12
CA LEU A 9 34.23 -19.54 -60.27
C LEU A 9 33.52 -19.32 -58.91
N LEU A 10 32.26 -19.75 -58.77
CA LEU A 10 31.46 -19.59 -57.55
C LEU A 10 31.48 -20.83 -56.63
N LEU A 11 32.06 -21.94 -57.09
CA LEU A 11 32.14 -23.20 -56.33
C LEU A 11 33.52 -23.46 -55.69
N LEU A 12 34.47 -22.53 -55.80
CA LEU A 12 35.83 -22.66 -55.28
C LEU A 12 36.14 -21.81 -54.04
N LEU A 13 35.13 -21.18 -53.43
CA LEU A 13 35.25 -20.43 -52.16
C LEU A 13 34.42 -21.02 -51.01
N LEU A 14 33.84 -22.21 -51.19
CA LEU A 14 33.00 -22.90 -50.19
C LEU A 14 33.64 -24.18 -49.61
N SER A 15 34.94 -24.36 -49.79
CA SER A 15 35.70 -25.47 -49.22
C SER A 15 36.48 -25.05 -47.98
N ALA A 16 35.82 -25.10 -46.82
CA ALA A 16 36.45 -25.40 -45.54
C ALA A 16 35.46 -26.22 -44.67
N SER A 17 35.66 -27.55 -44.69
CA SER A 17 35.32 -28.59 -43.67
C SER A 17 33.82 -28.77 -43.30
N VAL A 18 33.05 -29.81 -43.72
CA VAL A 18 33.17 -31.30 -43.67
C VAL A 18 33.17 -31.85 -42.22
N SER A 19 32.00 -32.28 -41.68
CA SER A 19 31.46 -33.67 -41.55
C SER A 19 32.00 -34.40 -40.29
N ALA A 20 31.29 -35.22 -39.50
CA ALA A 20 30.21 -36.18 -39.78
C ALA A 20 29.45 -36.60 -38.48
N GLN A 21 28.32 -37.30 -38.68
CA GLN A 21 27.53 -38.07 -37.70
C GLN A 21 28.33 -39.13 -36.90
N VAL A 22 27.84 -39.53 -35.71
CA VAL A 22 27.46 -40.92 -35.31
C VAL A 22 26.83 -40.91 -33.91
N GLN A 23 25.96 -41.89 -33.67
CA GLN A 23 24.99 -42.07 -32.59
C GLN A 23 25.45 -43.06 -31.50
N ASN A 24 24.96 -42.82 -30.28
CA ASN A 24 24.71 -43.71 -29.11
C ASN A 24 25.75 -44.01 -28.01
N CYS A 25 25.19 -43.96 -26.79
CA CYS A 25 25.51 -44.64 -25.51
C CYS A 25 26.41 -43.96 -24.46
N VAL A 26 25.73 -43.31 -23.50
CA VAL A 26 25.91 -43.31 -22.03
C VAL A 26 27.29 -43.66 -21.46
N THR A 27 27.89 -42.70 -20.74
CA THR A 27 28.33 -42.91 -19.34
C THR A 27 28.24 -41.59 -18.59
N GLN A 28 27.47 -41.60 -17.49
CA GLN A 28 27.46 -40.58 -16.46
C GLN A 28 28.88 -40.37 -15.92
N THR A 29 29.28 -39.12 -15.73
CA THR A 29 30.22 -38.79 -14.66
C THR A 29 29.73 -37.48 -14.05
N GLU A 30 29.13 -37.61 -12.87
CA GLU A 30 28.86 -36.52 -11.95
C GLU A 30 30.15 -35.73 -11.76
N ASN A 31 30.09 -34.42 -11.98
CA ASN A 31 30.86 -33.46 -11.22
C ASN A 31 30.00 -32.20 -11.12
N ALA A 32 29.42 -32.06 -9.94
CA ALA A 32 28.69 -30.91 -9.49
C ALA A 32 29.58 -29.65 -9.58
N ALA A 33 29.11 -28.67 -10.35
CA ALA A 33 29.40 -27.27 -10.12
C ALA A 33 28.08 -26.53 -10.29
N SER A 34 27.34 -26.47 -9.19
CA SER A 34 26.16 -25.64 -9.05
C SER A 34 26.59 -24.19 -9.24
N ASN A 35 26.27 -23.61 -10.40
CA ASN A 35 26.08 -22.17 -10.52
C ASN A 35 24.57 -21.91 -10.41
N GLN A 36 23.99 -22.27 -9.26
CA GLN A 36 22.84 -21.53 -8.77
C GLN A 36 23.38 -20.15 -8.42
N SER A 37 23.05 -19.15 -9.26
CA SER A 37 22.93 -17.80 -8.73
C SER A 37 21.97 -17.92 -7.56
N GLU A 38 22.46 -17.72 -6.33
CA GLU A 38 21.58 -17.53 -5.17
C GLU A 38 20.62 -16.40 -5.53
N SER A 39 19.43 -16.78 -5.97
CA SER A 39 18.29 -15.89 -6.07
C SER A 39 18.10 -15.36 -4.66
N GLN A 40 18.42 -14.08 -4.42
CA GLN A 40 17.97 -13.45 -3.18
C GLN A 40 16.45 -13.64 -3.13
N ASP A 41 15.96 -14.33 -2.09
CA ASP A 41 14.53 -14.45 -1.85
C ASP A 41 14.00 -13.02 -1.66
N VAL A 42 13.21 -12.53 -2.63
CA VAL A 42 12.57 -11.20 -2.60
C VAL A 42 11.07 -11.43 -2.50
N HIS A 43 10.44 -10.74 -1.55
CA HIS A 43 8.99 -10.69 -1.45
C HIS A 43 8.44 -9.58 -2.34
N TYR A 44 7.49 -9.91 -3.20
CA TYR A 44 6.78 -8.98 -4.07
C TYR A 44 5.40 -8.69 -3.48
N VAL A 45 5.04 -7.40 -3.40
CA VAL A 45 3.72 -6.96 -2.93
C VAL A 45 3.14 -5.96 -3.93
N GLY A 46 2.05 -6.35 -4.59
CA GLY A 46 1.29 -5.50 -5.49
C GLY A 46 0.36 -4.58 -4.72
N VAL A 47 0.17 -3.35 -5.19
CA VAL A 47 -0.78 -2.39 -4.62
C VAL A 47 -1.75 -1.95 -5.70
N LYS A 48 -3.01 -2.31 -5.52
CA LYS A 48 -4.12 -1.91 -6.39
C LYS A 48 -5.05 -0.97 -5.61
N PHE A 49 -5.31 0.21 -6.16
CA PHE A 49 -6.06 1.25 -5.45
C PHE A 49 -7.55 1.24 -5.77
N LEU A 50 -8.36 1.42 -4.72
CA LEU A 50 -9.77 1.82 -4.80
C LEU A 50 -9.88 3.27 -4.34
N LEU A 51 -10.41 4.14 -5.18
CA LEU A 51 -10.52 5.57 -4.88
C LEU A 51 -11.97 5.96 -4.64
N ASP A 52 -12.23 6.64 -3.53
CA ASP A 52 -13.55 7.19 -3.25
C ASP A 52 -13.82 8.53 -3.95
N SER A 53 -15.07 8.98 -3.86
CA SER A 53 -15.48 10.29 -4.40
C SER A 53 -14.73 11.46 -3.78
N SER A 54 -14.21 11.34 -2.55
CA SER A 54 -13.45 12.42 -1.90
C SER A 54 -12.15 12.69 -2.66
N ILE A 55 -11.39 11.64 -3.01
CA ILE A 55 -10.17 11.74 -3.81
C ILE A 55 -10.49 12.20 -5.24
N LEU A 56 -11.50 11.60 -5.86
CA LEU A 56 -11.85 11.83 -7.27
C LEU A 56 -12.46 13.21 -7.53
N SER A 57 -13.06 13.81 -6.49
CA SER A 57 -13.63 15.15 -6.57
C SER A 57 -12.59 16.24 -6.79
N CYS A 58 -11.30 15.97 -6.54
CA CYS A 58 -10.22 16.94 -6.70
C CYS A 58 -9.78 17.03 -8.18
N PRO A 59 -10.18 18.08 -8.93
CA PRO A 59 -10.00 18.10 -10.39
C PRO A 59 -8.54 18.06 -10.88
N PRO A 60 -7.56 18.69 -10.19
CA PRO A 60 -6.15 18.59 -10.58
C PRO A 60 -5.61 17.15 -10.55
N PHE A 61 -6.04 16.35 -9.56
CA PHE A 61 -5.55 14.97 -9.41
C PHE A 61 -6.11 14.02 -10.47
N LYS A 62 -7.33 14.25 -10.96
CA LYS A 62 -7.96 13.36 -11.94
C LYS A 62 -7.12 13.13 -13.21
N LYS A 63 -6.36 14.13 -13.66
CA LYS A 63 -5.53 14.04 -14.87
C LYS A 63 -4.18 13.35 -14.66
N ILE A 64 -3.67 13.39 -13.43
CA ILE A 64 -2.35 12.90 -13.05
C ILE A 64 -2.43 11.73 -12.07
N MET A 65 -3.63 11.18 -11.85
CA MET A 65 -3.92 10.22 -10.77
C MET A 65 -3.02 8.99 -10.86
N GLU A 66 -2.86 8.45 -12.06
CA GLU A 66 -1.95 7.31 -12.30
C GLU A 66 -0.52 7.64 -11.87
N GLU A 67 0.01 8.80 -12.29
CA GLU A 67 1.38 9.22 -11.96
C GLU A 67 1.54 9.51 -10.47
N TYR A 68 0.51 10.08 -9.83
CA TYR A 68 0.46 10.27 -8.39
C TYR A 68 0.48 8.94 -7.63
N LEU A 69 -0.34 7.96 -8.03
CA LEU A 69 -0.41 6.67 -7.36
C LEU A 69 0.86 5.82 -7.60
N GLN A 70 1.48 5.92 -8.77
CA GLN A 70 2.80 5.33 -9.01
C GLN A 70 3.85 5.96 -8.10
N ALA A 71 3.85 7.30 -7.98
CA ALA A 71 4.72 8.04 -7.06
C ALA A 71 4.48 7.66 -5.61
N PHE A 72 3.23 7.48 -5.22
CA PHE A 72 2.82 7.02 -3.90
C PHE A 72 3.40 5.63 -3.62
N VAL A 73 3.22 4.66 -4.53
CA VAL A 73 3.79 3.31 -4.39
C VAL A 73 5.31 3.34 -4.36
N GLY A 74 5.95 4.20 -5.15
CA GLY A 74 7.40 4.41 -5.08
C GLY A 74 7.86 4.92 -3.73
N GLY A 75 7.14 5.89 -3.16
CA GLY A 75 7.36 6.38 -1.81
C GLY A 75 7.22 5.27 -0.77
N VAL A 76 6.19 4.43 -0.90
CA VAL A 76 5.99 3.26 -0.04
C VAL A 76 7.15 2.28 -0.18
N GLY A 77 7.57 1.97 -1.40
CA GLY A 77 8.72 1.08 -1.68
C GLY A 77 10.03 1.57 -1.06
N LEU A 78 10.28 2.89 -1.05
CA LEU A 78 11.43 3.47 -0.36
C LEU A 78 11.44 3.16 1.15
N ARG A 79 10.27 2.95 1.78
CA ARG A 79 10.16 2.59 3.21
C ARG A 79 10.59 1.15 3.52
N PHE A 80 10.66 0.29 2.50
CA PHE A 80 11.09 -1.11 2.62
C PHE A 80 12.55 -1.34 2.21
N MET A 81 13.32 -0.28 1.92
CA MET A 81 14.72 -0.40 1.48
C MET A 81 15.74 -0.53 2.62
N GLU A 82 15.32 -0.44 3.87
CA GLU A 82 16.19 -0.74 5.00
C GLU A 82 16.67 -2.21 4.93
N PRO A 83 17.92 -2.53 5.35
CA PRO A 83 18.42 -3.90 5.30
C PRO A 83 17.53 -4.87 6.09
N MET A 84 16.97 -5.86 5.39
CA MET A 84 16.16 -6.94 5.93
C MET A 84 16.70 -8.28 5.44
N GLU A 85 16.39 -9.35 6.16
CA GLU A 85 16.75 -10.71 5.74
C GLU A 85 16.13 -11.06 4.39
N THR A 86 14.87 -10.64 4.17
CA THR A 86 14.14 -10.83 2.91
C THR A 86 13.64 -9.47 2.42
N PRO A 87 14.21 -8.91 1.33
CA PRO A 87 13.78 -7.63 0.78
C PRO A 87 12.32 -7.67 0.33
N VAL A 88 11.59 -6.56 0.54
CA VAL A 88 10.23 -6.38 0.06
C VAL A 88 10.20 -5.38 -1.09
N LYS A 89 9.72 -5.83 -2.26
CA LYS A 89 9.51 -5.00 -3.43
C LYS A 89 8.03 -4.70 -3.60
N VAL A 90 7.68 -3.43 -3.46
CA VAL A 90 6.31 -2.95 -3.64
C VAL A 90 6.10 -2.55 -5.10
N VAL A 91 5.02 -3.04 -5.71
CA VAL A 91 4.71 -2.89 -7.14
C VAL A 91 3.34 -2.25 -7.31
N TYR A 92 3.20 -1.37 -8.29
CA TYR A 92 1.93 -0.73 -8.61
C TYR A 92 1.11 -1.62 -9.56
N GLU A 93 -0.11 -1.99 -9.15
CA GLU A 93 -1.01 -2.91 -9.89
C GLU A 93 -2.23 -2.20 -10.50
N GLY A 94 -2.26 -0.87 -10.49
CA GLY A 94 -3.34 -0.06 -11.08
C GLY A 94 -4.33 0.49 -10.06
N TRP A 95 -5.42 1.06 -10.57
CA TRP A 95 -6.47 1.66 -9.76
C TRP A 95 -7.82 1.67 -10.46
N ARG A 96 -8.88 1.83 -9.68
CA ARG A 96 -10.23 2.15 -10.17
C ARG A 96 -11.02 2.98 -9.15
N PRO A 97 -12.08 3.70 -9.57
CA PRO A 97 -13.01 4.28 -8.62
C PRO A 97 -13.82 3.19 -7.89
N LEU A 98 -14.21 3.48 -6.65
CA LEU A 98 -15.33 2.82 -5.99
C LEU A 98 -16.62 3.18 -6.75
N SER A 99 -17.49 2.20 -6.94
CA SER A 99 -18.86 2.45 -7.36
C SER A 99 -19.63 3.13 -6.23
N GLU A 100 -20.75 3.77 -6.57
CA GLU A 100 -21.61 4.42 -5.56
C GLU A 100 -22.12 3.42 -4.51
N GLU A 101 -22.36 2.17 -4.91
CA GLU A 101 -22.78 1.12 -3.99
C GLU A 101 -21.66 0.68 -3.05
N GLU A 102 -20.46 0.43 -3.59
CA GLU A 102 -19.28 0.11 -2.77
C GLU A 102 -18.98 1.25 -1.78
N GLU A 103 -19.05 2.52 -2.23
CA GLU A 103 -18.80 3.69 -1.38
C GLU A 103 -19.87 3.82 -0.27
N ARG A 104 -21.16 3.62 -0.58
CA ARG A 104 -22.23 3.61 0.43
C ARG A 104 -22.06 2.47 1.43
N ASN A 105 -21.65 1.29 0.98
CA ASN A 105 -21.45 0.13 1.85
C ASN A 105 -20.23 0.31 2.77
N LEU A 106 -19.19 1.02 2.31
CA LEU A 106 -18.00 1.30 3.11
C LEU A 106 -18.21 2.44 4.11
N PHE A 107 -18.91 3.50 3.73
CA PHE A 107 -18.96 4.75 4.51
C PHE A 107 -20.34 5.11 5.08
N GLY A 108 -21.38 4.37 4.70
CA GLY A 108 -22.76 4.69 5.06
C GLY A 108 -23.37 5.80 4.19
N ASN A 109 -24.59 6.22 4.55
CA ASN A 109 -25.29 7.29 3.83
C ASN A 109 -24.70 8.67 4.16
N LYS A 110 -24.43 9.47 3.12
CA LYS A 110 -23.85 10.83 3.22
C LYS A 110 -24.72 11.84 4.01
N GLU A 111 -25.97 11.50 4.30
CA GLU A 111 -26.94 12.37 4.99
C GLU A 111 -26.74 12.45 6.51
N ASP A 112 -26.01 11.49 7.12
CA ASP A 112 -25.64 11.56 8.54
C ASP A 112 -24.39 12.44 8.74
N THR A 113 -24.58 13.74 8.59
CA THR A 113 -23.54 14.78 8.64
C THR A 113 -22.85 14.97 10.01
N SER A 114 -23.06 14.08 10.99
CA SER A 114 -22.53 14.23 12.35
C SER A 114 -21.29 13.39 12.67
N THR A 115 -20.92 12.42 11.82
CA THR A 115 -19.74 11.55 12.04
C THR A 115 -18.92 11.40 10.76
N SER A 116 -18.13 12.41 10.40
CA SER A 116 -17.32 12.48 9.17
C SER A 116 -16.11 11.52 9.10
N GLY A 117 -16.11 10.43 9.87
CA GLY A 117 -15.01 9.45 9.92
C GLY A 117 -15.50 8.07 9.54
N ILE A 118 -14.68 7.34 8.79
CA ILE A 118 -14.90 5.95 8.39
C ILE A 118 -14.76 5.08 9.64
N LYS A 119 -15.78 4.25 9.89
CA LYS A 119 -15.72 3.16 10.88
C LYS A 119 -14.88 2.02 10.30
N GLY A 120 -13.57 2.12 10.44
CA GLY A 120 -12.63 1.24 9.79
C GLY A 120 -12.87 -0.23 10.13
N GLY A 121 -13.16 -0.56 11.39
CA GLY A 121 -13.37 -1.95 11.81
C GLY A 121 -14.55 -2.62 11.11
N ASP A 122 -15.60 -1.86 10.77
CA ASP A 122 -16.70 -2.34 9.92
C ASP A 122 -16.30 -2.34 8.44
N ALA A 123 -15.71 -1.23 7.97
CA ALA A 123 -15.41 -0.99 6.56
C ALA A 123 -14.39 -1.99 6.00
N ILE A 124 -13.39 -2.43 6.77
CA ILE A 124 -12.38 -3.38 6.28
C ILE A 124 -13.01 -4.71 5.85
N THR A 125 -14.06 -5.15 6.54
CA THR A 125 -14.81 -6.36 6.18
C THR A 125 -15.47 -6.21 4.82
N LYS A 126 -15.92 -4.99 4.49
CA LYS A 126 -16.51 -4.69 3.18
C LYS A 126 -15.47 -4.58 2.07
N VAL A 127 -14.25 -4.14 2.38
CA VAL A 127 -13.14 -4.18 1.41
C VAL A 127 -12.78 -5.63 1.07
N ILE A 128 -12.87 -6.55 2.04
CA ILE A 128 -12.67 -7.99 1.82
C ILE A 128 -13.73 -8.56 0.89
N ASP A 129 -15.01 -8.23 1.15
CA ASP A 129 -16.11 -8.64 0.26
C ASP A 129 -15.83 -8.16 -1.20
N ILE A 130 -15.36 -6.91 -1.38
CA ILE A 130 -14.97 -6.37 -2.69
C ILE A 130 -13.78 -7.13 -3.29
N ALA A 131 -12.78 -7.51 -2.50
CA ALA A 131 -11.60 -8.22 -2.97
C ALA A 131 -11.89 -9.66 -3.43
N LEU A 132 -12.95 -10.27 -2.91
CA LEU A 132 -13.35 -11.65 -3.23
C LEU A 132 -14.39 -11.70 -4.36
N GLU A 133 -15.36 -10.79 -4.35
CA GLU A 133 -16.54 -10.85 -5.23
C GLU A 133 -16.65 -9.68 -6.21
N GLY A 134 -15.76 -8.70 -6.09
CA GLY A 134 -15.81 -7.46 -6.87
C GLY A 134 -15.21 -7.58 -8.27
N ASN A 135 -15.14 -6.43 -8.93
CA ASN A 135 -14.66 -6.31 -10.31
C ASN A 135 -13.13 -6.46 -10.46
N ASP A 136 -12.41 -6.69 -9.36
CA ASP A 136 -10.95 -6.77 -9.35
C ASP A 136 -10.38 -8.17 -9.60
N GLY A 137 -11.28 -9.15 -9.80
CA GLY A 137 -10.95 -10.56 -9.84
C GLY A 137 -10.76 -11.12 -8.42
N ASP A 138 -10.83 -12.43 -8.28
CA ASP A 138 -10.55 -13.09 -7.00
C ASP A 138 -9.09 -12.84 -6.60
N LEU A 139 -8.91 -12.13 -5.49
CA LEU A 139 -7.59 -11.81 -4.92
C LEU A 139 -7.16 -12.79 -3.83
N MET A 140 -7.94 -13.83 -3.54
CA MET A 140 -7.63 -14.80 -2.49
C MET A 140 -6.28 -15.49 -2.74
N GLY A 141 -5.44 -15.50 -1.70
CA GLY A 141 -4.12 -16.12 -1.71
C GLY A 141 -3.07 -15.43 -2.57
N ARG A 142 -3.36 -14.23 -3.11
CA ARG A 142 -2.45 -13.49 -3.98
C ARG A 142 -1.57 -12.52 -3.21
N ASN A 143 -0.45 -12.14 -3.82
CA ASN A 143 0.44 -11.11 -3.29
C ASN A 143 0.04 -9.67 -3.68
N ILE A 144 -1.27 -9.39 -3.73
CA ILE A 144 -1.83 -8.08 -4.09
C ILE A 144 -2.64 -7.52 -2.93
N VAL A 145 -2.34 -6.27 -2.56
CA VAL A 145 -3.09 -5.47 -1.61
C VAL A 145 -4.13 -4.64 -2.36
N LEU A 146 -5.40 -4.83 -2.03
CA LEU A 146 -6.49 -3.94 -2.41
C LEU A 146 -6.60 -2.82 -1.37
N LEU A 147 -6.14 -1.62 -1.74
CA LEU A 147 -6.00 -0.49 -0.84
C LEU A 147 -7.02 0.60 -1.18
N VAL A 148 -7.96 0.85 -0.27
CA VAL A 148 -8.87 2.01 -0.34
C VAL A 148 -8.11 3.26 0.08
N LEU A 149 -8.00 4.24 -0.81
CA LEU A 149 -7.41 5.54 -0.52
C LEU A 149 -8.51 6.59 -0.35
N THR A 150 -8.47 7.37 0.72
CA THR A 150 -9.56 8.29 1.11
C THR A 150 -9.03 9.58 1.76
N TRP A 151 -9.76 10.69 1.63
CA TRP A 151 -9.50 11.90 2.43
C TRP A 151 -10.13 11.84 3.83
N ASN A 152 -11.11 10.97 4.01
CA ASN A 152 -11.87 10.89 5.25
C ASN A 152 -11.00 10.33 6.39
N GLU A 153 -11.28 10.79 7.60
CA GLU A 153 -10.62 10.23 8.80
C GLU A 153 -11.01 8.77 8.95
N VAL A 154 -10.07 7.93 9.39
CA VAL A 154 -10.30 6.50 9.58
C VAL A 154 -10.20 6.19 11.06
N THR A 155 -11.21 5.54 11.63
CA THR A 155 -11.26 5.16 13.05
C THR A 155 -11.28 3.65 13.20
N GLU A 156 -10.98 3.13 14.38
CA GLU A 156 -11.13 1.70 14.70
C GLU A 156 -12.56 1.33 15.15
N ASP A 157 -13.54 2.21 14.94
CA ASP A 157 -14.92 1.94 15.36
C ASP A 157 -15.48 0.70 14.65
N SER A 158 -16.30 -0.04 15.38
CA SER A 158 -17.01 -1.22 14.88
C SER A 158 -18.40 -1.26 15.50
N THR A 159 -19.40 -1.57 14.68
CA THR A 159 -20.78 -1.63 15.12
C THR A 159 -20.99 -2.86 16.01
N LYS A 160 -21.22 -2.64 17.31
CA LYS A 160 -21.55 -3.71 18.25
C LYS A 160 -22.87 -4.36 17.84
N LYS A 161 -22.86 -5.67 17.58
CA LYS A 161 -24.10 -6.46 17.48
C LYS A 161 -24.65 -6.62 18.89
N GLU A 162 -25.76 -5.94 19.21
CA GLU A 162 -26.56 -6.33 20.38
C GLU A 162 -27.18 -7.70 20.07
N VAL A 163 -26.65 -8.75 20.69
CA VAL A 163 -27.35 -10.03 20.76
C VAL A 163 -28.56 -9.78 21.65
N GLY A 164 -29.75 -9.69 21.04
CA GLY A 164 -30.98 -9.58 21.79
C GLY A 164 -30.99 -10.64 22.88
N THR A 165 -31.18 -10.21 24.12
CA THR A 165 -31.28 -11.09 25.28
C THR A 165 -32.25 -12.22 24.93
N PRO A 166 -31.87 -13.51 25.01
CA PRO A 166 -32.82 -14.59 24.80
C PRO A 166 -34.01 -14.40 25.74
N PRO A 167 -35.26 -14.66 25.33
CA PRO A 167 -36.38 -14.61 26.25
C PRO A 167 -36.07 -15.57 27.39
N ILE A 168 -36.12 -15.06 28.63
CA ILE A 168 -36.03 -15.89 29.83
C ILE A 168 -37.20 -16.87 29.75
N PRO A 169 -36.98 -18.20 29.67
CA PRO A 169 -38.09 -19.15 29.63
C PRO A 169 -38.73 -19.18 31.02
N GLY A 170 -40.00 -18.78 31.12
CA GLY A 170 -40.84 -19.11 32.28
C GLY A 170 -41.34 -17.94 33.14
N MET A 171 -41.95 -16.91 32.55
CA MET A 171 -42.96 -16.14 33.25
C MET A 171 -44.24 -16.09 32.42
N ASP A 172 -45.17 -16.97 32.77
CA ASP A 172 -46.56 -16.93 32.36
C ASP A 172 -47.20 -15.63 32.84
N SER A 173 -47.72 -14.83 31.90
CA SER A 173 -48.90 -14.01 32.14
C SER A 173 -49.56 -13.70 30.80
N ASP A 174 -50.75 -14.25 30.65
CA ASP A 174 -51.64 -14.17 29.50
C ASP A 174 -51.85 -12.76 28.96
N SER A 175 -51.68 -12.58 27.65
CA SER A 175 -52.61 -11.78 26.86
C SER A 175 -52.46 -12.14 25.38
N GLU A 176 -53.52 -12.74 24.84
CA GLU A 176 -53.67 -12.93 23.40
C GLU A 176 -53.89 -11.57 22.73
N SER A 177 -53.02 -11.24 21.78
CA SER A 177 -53.39 -10.39 20.65
C SER A 177 -52.55 -10.80 19.44
N GLU A 178 -53.17 -11.60 18.59
CA GLU A 178 -52.79 -11.82 17.20
C GLU A 178 -52.91 -10.49 16.44
N SER A 179 -51.78 -9.95 15.98
CA SER A 179 -51.73 -9.09 14.79
C SER A 179 -50.32 -9.09 14.21
N ASP A 180 -50.27 -9.48 12.94
CA ASP A 180 -49.13 -9.69 12.07
C ASP A 180 -48.26 -8.44 11.81
N GLU A 181 -47.04 -8.73 11.38
CA GLU A 181 -46.07 -7.86 10.69
C GLU A 181 -45.55 -6.64 11.47
N SER A 182 -44.63 -6.89 12.41
CA SER A 182 -43.65 -5.89 12.81
C SER A 182 -42.29 -6.25 12.21
N SER A 183 -41.93 -5.55 11.13
CA SER A 183 -40.57 -5.41 10.66
C SER A 183 -39.67 -5.13 11.86
N GLY A 184 -38.84 -6.12 12.24
CA GLY A 184 -37.87 -5.97 13.31
C GLY A 184 -36.87 -4.89 12.95
N ILE A 185 -37.17 -3.63 13.27
CA ILE A 185 -36.23 -2.52 13.25
C ILE A 185 -35.22 -2.85 14.34
N ILE A 186 -34.11 -3.49 13.95
CA ILE A 186 -32.94 -3.63 14.80
C ILE A 186 -32.43 -2.22 15.03
N SER A 187 -32.79 -1.65 16.18
CA SER A 187 -32.31 -0.35 16.64
C SER A 187 -30.87 -0.50 17.12
N VAL A 188 -29.92 -0.49 16.19
CA VAL A 188 -28.48 -0.52 16.50
C VAL A 188 -28.06 0.88 16.95
N ARG A 189 -28.11 1.15 18.26
CA ARG A 189 -27.52 2.37 18.79
C ARG A 189 -26.02 2.16 18.97
N SER A 190 -25.24 2.89 18.17
CA SER A 190 -23.78 3.03 18.32
C SER A 190 -23.48 3.60 19.71
N ASN A 191 -23.23 2.72 20.68
CA ASN A 191 -23.06 3.13 22.06
C ASN A 191 -21.60 3.52 22.34
N SER A 192 -21.23 4.73 21.94
CA SER A 192 -20.23 5.56 22.62
C SER A 192 -20.31 7.00 22.13
N ASN A 193 -20.73 7.93 23.00
CA ASN A 193 -20.69 9.39 22.75
C ASN A 193 -19.26 9.97 22.64
N THR A 194 -18.24 9.13 22.50
CA THR A 194 -16.84 9.51 22.30
C THR A 194 -16.39 8.99 20.95
N ARG A 195 -16.27 9.89 19.98
CA ARG A 195 -15.69 9.61 18.67
C ARG A 195 -14.27 9.04 18.88
N LEU A 196 -14.03 7.83 18.39
CA LEU A 196 -12.69 7.23 18.43
C LEU A 196 -11.70 8.10 17.64
N PRO A 197 -10.42 8.15 18.06
CA PRO A 197 -9.42 8.96 17.39
C PRO A 197 -9.19 8.46 15.96
N ASN A 198 -8.81 9.39 15.08
CA ASN A 198 -8.33 9.05 13.76
C ASN A 198 -7.00 8.27 13.87
N VAL A 199 -6.95 7.09 13.28
CA VAL A 199 -5.76 6.22 13.24
C VAL A 199 -5.04 6.27 11.89
N GLY A 200 -5.56 7.03 10.92
CA GLY A 200 -4.98 7.22 9.59
C GLY A 200 -5.14 6.02 8.66
N GLY A 201 -5.27 4.79 9.17
CA GLY A 201 -5.55 3.63 8.34
C GLY A 201 -5.63 2.32 9.12
N ILE A 202 -6.14 1.29 8.45
CA ILE A 202 -6.37 -0.04 9.02
C ILE A 202 -6.10 -1.11 7.95
N ALA A 203 -5.54 -2.24 8.38
CA ALA A 203 -5.37 -3.45 7.59
C ALA A 203 -5.40 -4.66 8.53
N GLN A 204 -5.69 -5.85 7.99
CA GLN A 204 -5.71 -7.08 8.80
C GLN A 204 -4.32 -7.68 8.94
N TYR A 205 -3.90 -7.99 10.16
CA TYR A 205 -2.58 -8.57 10.40
C TYR A 205 -2.42 -9.91 9.69
N GLY A 206 -1.31 -10.07 8.94
CA GLY A 206 -0.90 -11.34 8.36
C GLY A 206 -1.84 -11.90 7.29
N SER A 207 -2.68 -11.06 6.66
CA SER A 207 -3.68 -11.57 5.71
C SER A 207 -3.12 -11.88 4.31
N MET A 208 -1.87 -11.49 4.02
CA MET A 208 -1.20 -11.81 2.76
C MET A 208 -1.01 -13.32 2.59
N CYS A 209 -1.19 -13.82 1.36
CA CYS A 209 -1.08 -15.23 0.98
C CYS A 209 -2.05 -16.23 1.65
N GLU A 210 -2.62 -15.92 2.81
CA GLU A 210 -3.63 -16.76 3.47
C GLU A 210 -5.06 -16.43 3.03
N THR A 211 -5.36 -15.13 2.93
CA THR A 211 -6.70 -14.63 2.58
C THR A 211 -6.58 -13.55 1.52
N VAL A 212 -7.09 -12.35 1.76
CA VAL A 212 -6.95 -11.19 0.87
C VAL A 212 -6.20 -10.07 1.58
N GLY A 213 -5.19 -9.51 0.92
CA GLY A 213 -4.52 -8.30 1.39
C GLY A 213 -5.45 -7.11 1.22
N THR A 214 -6.02 -6.57 2.30
CA THR A 214 -6.91 -5.39 2.23
C THR A 214 -6.50 -4.31 3.22
N ALA A 215 -6.63 -3.06 2.79
CA ALA A 215 -6.28 -1.91 3.63
C ALA A 215 -7.17 -0.70 3.31
N ILE A 216 -7.38 0.14 4.32
CA ILE A 216 -7.94 1.48 4.17
C ILE A 216 -6.88 2.47 4.65
N CYS A 217 -6.51 3.41 3.79
CA CYS A 217 -5.48 4.40 4.07
C CYS A 217 -6.01 5.80 3.82
N GLN A 218 -5.88 6.66 4.82
CA GLN A 218 -6.10 8.08 4.65
C GLN A 218 -4.90 8.71 3.93
N ASP A 219 -5.18 9.49 2.90
CA ASP A 219 -4.19 10.36 2.25
C ASP A 219 -4.85 11.67 1.85
N ASN A 220 -4.61 12.74 2.59
CA ASN A 220 -5.22 14.04 2.32
C ASN A 220 -4.61 14.79 1.11
N GLY A 221 -3.77 14.12 0.32
CA GLY A 221 -3.08 14.66 -0.85
C GLY A 221 -1.96 15.66 -0.54
N LYS A 222 -1.78 16.04 0.73
CA LYS A 222 -0.73 16.98 1.13
C LYS A 222 0.60 16.25 1.23
N ASN A 223 1.50 16.54 0.28
CA ASN A 223 2.87 16.01 0.26
C ASN A 223 2.94 14.49 0.49
N PHE A 224 2.08 13.72 -0.20
CA PHE A 224 2.03 12.26 -0.09
C PHE A 224 1.79 11.75 1.35
N SER A 225 0.92 12.43 2.10
CA SER A 225 0.64 12.17 3.52
C SER A 225 0.34 10.70 3.87
N GLY A 226 -0.26 9.94 2.94
CA GLY A 226 -0.59 8.54 3.17
C GLY A 226 0.56 7.56 3.00
N VAL A 227 1.71 7.95 2.43
CA VAL A 227 2.82 7.01 2.11
C VAL A 227 3.33 6.29 3.36
N GLY A 228 3.58 7.03 4.44
CA GLY A 228 4.05 6.44 5.70
C GLY A 228 3.03 5.48 6.30
N THR A 229 1.74 5.85 6.25
CA THR A 229 0.64 5.00 6.71
C THR A 229 0.52 3.74 5.88
N ALA A 230 0.48 3.84 4.56
CA ALA A 230 0.38 2.69 3.66
C ALA A 230 1.56 1.72 3.83
N ALA A 231 2.79 2.21 4.01
CA ALA A 231 3.93 1.35 4.30
C ALA A 231 3.75 0.54 5.58
N ARG A 232 3.24 1.17 6.65
CA ARG A 232 2.91 0.48 7.91
C ARG A 232 1.79 -0.54 7.74
N LEU A 233 0.77 -0.22 6.94
CA LEU A 233 -0.32 -1.16 6.64
C LEU A 233 0.18 -2.38 5.86
N ILE A 234 1.03 -2.20 4.86
CA ILE A 234 1.65 -3.33 4.13
C ILE A 234 2.53 -4.17 5.06
N ALA A 235 3.31 -3.55 5.95
CA ALA A 235 4.08 -4.27 6.95
C ALA A 235 3.19 -5.07 7.93
N THR A 236 2.00 -4.57 8.26
CA THR A 236 0.98 -5.29 9.06
C THR A 236 0.41 -6.48 8.28
N LEU A 237 0.05 -6.27 7.00
CA LEU A 237 -0.49 -7.29 6.10
C LEU A 237 0.47 -8.48 5.91
N LEU A 238 1.77 -8.19 5.82
CA LEU A 238 2.82 -9.22 5.73
C LEU A 238 2.98 -10.06 7.01
N GLY A 239 2.42 -9.62 8.14
CA GLY A 239 2.41 -10.39 9.38
C GLY A 239 3.80 -10.84 9.83
N HIS A 240 3.98 -12.14 10.04
CA HIS A 240 5.26 -12.73 10.46
C HIS A 240 6.30 -12.76 9.34
N ALA A 241 5.91 -12.62 8.07
CA ALA A 241 6.83 -12.55 6.94
C ALA A 241 7.61 -11.22 6.90
N TYR A 242 7.19 -10.21 7.68
CA TYR A 242 7.88 -8.94 7.80
C TYR A 242 8.71 -8.84 9.09
N ASN A 243 10.03 -8.77 8.93
CA ASN A 243 11.01 -8.62 10.02
C ASN A 243 11.74 -7.27 10.02
N GLY A 244 11.18 -6.28 9.33
CA GLY A 244 11.74 -4.94 9.24
C GLY A 244 11.41 -4.00 10.41
N SER A 245 11.87 -2.76 10.32
CA SER A 245 11.78 -1.74 11.39
C SER A 245 10.49 -0.90 11.37
N LEU A 246 9.65 -1.02 10.34
CA LEU A 246 8.45 -0.19 10.23
C LEU A 246 7.55 -0.43 11.43
N TYR A 247 7.14 0.67 12.07
CA TYR A 247 6.33 0.60 13.27
C TYR A 247 4.95 0.00 12.97
N ARG A 248 4.68 -1.16 13.56
CA ARG A 248 3.40 -1.86 13.53
C ARG A 248 2.59 -1.60 14.81
N ARG A 249 1.36 -2.12 14.86
CA ARG A 249 0.50 -2.02 16.06
C ARG A 249 1.25 -2.50 17.29
N LYS A 250 1.15 -1.75 18.39
CA LYS A 250 1.61 -2.18 19.70
C LYS A 250 0.46 -2.84 20.43
N CYS A 251 0.72 -4.02 20.96
CA CYS A 251 -0.22 -4.79 21.78
C CYS A 251 0.24 -4.78 23.23
N ASP A 252 -0.73 -4.71 24.14
CA ASP A 252 -0.49 -4.93 25.56
C ASP A 252 -0.28 -6.44 25.81
N ASP A 253 0.34 -6.80 26.94
CA ASP A 253 0.57 -8.22 27.30
C ASP A 253 -0.75 -8.99 27.55
N ASP A 254 -1.84 -8.26 27.83
CA ASP A 254 -3.16 -8.83 28.00
C ASP A 254 -3.80 -9.12 26.62
N VAL A 255 -4.14 -10.39 26.37
CA VAL A 255 -4.75 -10.88 25.12
C VAL A 255 -6.07 -10.17 24.78
N TYR A 256 -6.75 -9.62 25.79
CA TYR A 256 -7.97 -8.85 25.62
C TYR A 256 -8.06 -7.73 26.64
N ASN A 257 -8.13 -6.49 26.16
CA ASN A 257 -8.27 -5.31 26.99
C ASN A 257 -9.59 -4.61 26.68
N GLU A 258 -10.52 -4.59 27.65
CA GLU A 258 -11.84 -3.96 27.48
C GLU A 258 -11.78 -2.45 27.20
N ARG A 259 -10.63 -1.80 27.46
CA ARG A 259 -10.40 -0.40 27.12
C ARG A 259 -9.98 -0.18 25.67
N GLN A 260 -9.61 -1.25 24.97
CA GLN A 260 -9.22 -1.22 23.56
C GLN A 260 -10.42 -1.53 22.67
N THR A 261 -10.30 -1.16 21.39
CA THR A 261 -11.36 -1.45 20.40
C THR A 261 -11.44 -2.94 20.09
N VAL A 262 -12.59 -3.40 19.59
CA VAL A 262 -12.76 -4.79 19.13
C VAL A 262 -11.74 -5.11 18.04
N PHE A 263 -11.55 -4.19 17.10
CA PHE A 263 -10.54 -4.32 16.05
C PHE A 263 -9.13 -4.47 16.64
N HIS A 264 -8.76 -3.63 17.62
CA HIS A 264 -7.46 -3.71 18.27
C HIS A 264 -7.21 -5.06 18.94
N ASN A 265 -8.18 -5.53 19.73
CA ASN A 265 -8.05 -6.81 20.43
C ASN A 265 -7.93 -7.98 19.43
N ASN A 266 -8.71 -7.97 18.35
CA ASN A 266 -8.63 -9.01 17.32
C ASN A 266 -7.26 -9.03 16.62
N GLU A 267 -6.75 -7.86 16.25
CA GLU A 267 -5.42 -7.73 15.63
C GLU A 267 -4.32 -8.21 16.57
N CYS A 268 -4.36 -7.80 17.84
CA CYS A 268 -3.38 -8.22 18.83
C CYS A 268 -3.42 -9.73 19.14
N TYR A 269 -4.62 -10.30 19.15
CA TYR A 269 -4.79 -11.75 19.24
C TYR A 269 -4.13 -12.46 18.05
N MET A 270 -4.32 -11.98 16.82
CA MET A 270 -3.66 -12.55 15.64
C MET A 270 -2.14 -12.40 15.70
N MET A 271 -1.62 -11.26 16.15
CA MET A 271 -0.18 -11.02 16.34
C MET A 271 0.45 -11.95 17.39
N SER A 272 -0.32 -12.37 18.40
CA SER A 272 0.15 -13.26 19.46
C SER A 272 0.28 -14.73 19.05
N LYS A 273 -0.36 -15.12 17.94
CA LYS A 273 -0.27 -16.49 17.44
C LYS A 273 1.14 -16.75 16.90
N PRO A 274 1.73 -17.93 17.19
CA PRO A 274 2.98 -18.31 16.56
C PRO A 274 2.78 -18.39 15.03
N PRO A 275 3.84 -18.13 14.23
CA PRO A 275 3.79 -18.39 12.79
C PRO A 275 3.37 -19.85 12.55
N GLY A 276 2.54 -20.08 11.53
CA GLY A 276 2.10 -21.43 11.20
C GLY A 276 3.29 -22.34 10.86
N GLU A 277 3.16 -23.64 11.12
CA GLU A 277 4.18 -24.63 10.75
C GLU A 277 4.26 -24.87 9.23
N ASN A 278 3.37 -24.24 8.45
CA ASN A 278 3.27 -24.44 7.01
C ASN A 278 4.38 -23.70 6.28
N GLN A 279 5.37 -24.45 5.78
CA GLN A 279 6.52 -23.93 5.04
C GLN A 279 6.16 -23.16 3.74
N ASN A 280 4.90 -23.24 3.29
CA ASN A 280 4.41 -22.63 2.06
C ASN A 280 3.53 -21.38 2.31
N GLU A 281 3.34 -20.96 3.56
CA GLU A 281 2.42 -19.86 3.95
C GLU A 281 2.73 -18.54 3.23
N ASN A 282 3.97 -18.34 2.78
CA ASN A 282 4.44 -17.14 2.10
C ASN A 282 4.88 -17.34 0.65
N ASP A 283 4.61 -18.50 0.05
CA ASP A 283 5.06 -18.78 -1.32
C ASP A 283 4.49 -17.80 -2.36
N CYS A 284 3.28 -17.29 -2.12
CA CYS A 284 2.68 -16.29 -3.00
C CYS A 284 3.53 -15.00 -3.08
N LEU A 285 4.29 -14.65 -2.03
CA LEU A 285 5.16 -13.47 -2.03
C LEU A 285 6.36 -13.63 -2.97
N LYS A 286 6.74 -14.84 -3.35
CA LYS A 286 7.83 -15.09 -4.29
C LYS A 286 7.42 -14.89 -5.75
N GLU A 287 6.11 -14.80 -6.02
CA GLU A 287 5.58 -14.61 -7.37
C GLU A 287 5.92 -13.22 -7.91
N ILE A 288 6.67 -13.17 -9.00
CA ILE A 288 7.04 -11.92 -9.65
C ILE A 288 5.80 -11.30 -10.29
N LEU A 289 5.49 -10.08 -9.87
CA LEU A 289 4.45 -9.27 -10.49
C LEU A 289 5.01 -8.62 -11.77
N VAL A 290 4.46 -9.01 -12.92
CA VAL A 290 4.90 -8.51 -14.24
C VAL A 290 4.43 -7.07 -14.41
N ASN A 291 5.33 -6.13 -14.14
CA ASN A 291 5.05 -4.72 -14.38
C ASN A 291 5.29 -4.37 -15.86
N ASN A 292 4.23 -4.07 -16.61
CA ASN A 292 4.32 -3.61 -18.01
C ASN A 292 4.69 -2.12 -18.14
N LYS A 293 4.91 -1.39 -17.04
CA LYS A 293 5.39 0.00 -17.06
C LYS A 293 6.67 0.15 -16.23
N SER A 294 7.77 0.23 -16.96
CA SER A 294 9.10 0.65 -16.52
C SER A 294 9.04 1.89 -15.61
N ASP A 295 9.77 1.82 -14.49
CA ASP A 295 10.08 2.86 -13.51
C ASP A 295 8.92 3.37 -12.66
N VAL A 296 8.70 2.69 -11.52
CA VAL A 296 7.98 3.28 -10.38
C VAL A 296 8.65 4.61 -10.04
N ARG A 297 7.95 5.71 -10.37
CA ARG A 297 8.37 7.05 -9.98
C ARG A 297 8.25 7.16 -8.46
N ASN A 298 9.11 7.91 -7.80
CA ASN A 298 8.97 8.27 -6.38
C ASN A 298 8.43 9.71 -6.23
N PRO A 299 8.06 10.16 -5.02
CA PRO A 299 7.54 11.51 -4.80
C PRO A 299 8.46 12.62 -5.33
N SER A 300 9.78 12.51 -5.17
CA SER A 300 10.74 13.48 -5.74
C SER A 300 10.65 13.57 -7.26
N GLN A 301 10.55 12.43 -7.96
CA GLN A 301 10.41 12.39 -9.42
C GLN A 301 9.05 12.94 -9.89
N PHE A 302 7.98 12.71 -9.12
CA PHE A 302 6.67 13.29 -9.40
C PHE A 302 6.73 14.82 -9.39
N PHE A 303 7.27 15.43 -8.32
CA PHE A 303 7.37 16.88 -8.23
C PHE A 303 8.29 17.50 -9.28
N LYS A 304 9.33 16.79 -9.72
CA LYS A 304 10.17 17.21 -10.85
C LYS A 304 9.42 17.18 -12.18
N SER A 305 8.52 16.23 -12.37
CA SER A 305 7.74 16.05 -13.59
C SER A 305 6.51 16.99 -13.64
N HIS A 306 6.03 17.41 -12.47
CA HIS A 306 4.87 18.27 -12.32
C HIS A 306 5.17 19.53 -11.49
N PRO A 307 5.92 20.49 -12.05
CA PRO A 307 6.28 21.73 -11.35
C PRO A 307 5.06 22.59 -10.96
N GLU A 308 3.89 22.37 -11.58
CA GLU A 308 2.62 22.99 -11.21
C GLU A 308 2.08 22.54 -9.84
N PHE A 309 2.59 21.42 -9.29
CA PHE A 309 2.27 20.90 -7.95
C PHE A 309 3.49 20.95 -7.03
N PRO A 310 4.08 22.11 -6.72
CA PRO A 310 5.30 22.15 -5.91
C PRO A 310 5.05 21.61 -4.49
N PRO A 311 6.05 21.00 -3.82
CA PRO A 311 5.88 20.39 -2.49
C PRO A 311 5.21 21.32 -1.46
N CYS A 312 5.65 22.57 -1.38
CA CYS A 312 5.01 23.57 -0.51
C CYS A 312 3.54 23.81 -0.91
N GLY A 313 3.25 24.05 -2.19
CA GLY A 313 1.89 24.31 -2.66
C GLY A 313 0.92 23.13 -2.43
N MET A 314 1.44 21.91 -2.42
CA MET A 314 0.69 20.70 -2.08
C MET A 314 0.52 20.53 -0.57
N ALA A 315 1.54 20.88 0.23
CA ALA A 315 1.47 20.81 1.69
C ALA A 315 0.54 21.89 2.28
N TYR A 316 0.67 23.12 1.78
CA TYR A 316 -0.06 24.31 2.21
C TYR A 316 -0.51 25.09 0.99
N LEU A 317 -1.82 25.23 0.86
CA LEU A 317 -2.46 25.94 -0.25
C LEU A 317 -1.87 27.36 -0.37
N SER A 318 -1.59 27.80 -1.59
CA SER A 318 -1.05 29.14 -1.88
C SER A 318 0.33 29.42 -1.27
N SER A 319 1.07 28.39 -0.86
CA SER A 319 2.46 28.55 -0.41
C SER A 319 3.49 28.25 -1.50
N ALA A 320 4.70 28.73 -1.29
CA ALA A 320 5.88 28.44 -2.09
C ALA A 320 7.09 28.25 -1.19
N LYS A 321 8.14 27.64 -1.75
CA LYS A 321 9.44 27.58 -1.07
C LYS A 321 9.92 29.01 -0.86
N CYS A 322 10.35 29.33 0.35
CA CYS A 322 10.84 30.68 0.68
C CYS A 322 12.15 30.96 -0.07
N GLU A 323 12.31 32.20 -0.52
CA GLU A 323 13.58 32.66 -1.08
C GLU A 323 14.58 32.85 0.07
N GLU A 324 15.70 32.14 0.03
CA GLU A 324 16.74 32.22 1.06
C GLU A 324 17.42 33.60 1.03
N ASN A 325 16.99 34.52 1.89
CA ASN A 325 17.77 35.72 2.18
C ASN A 325 18.89 35.39 3.17
N ASN A 326 20.01 34.84 2.68
CA ASN A 326 21.33 34.79 3.35
C ASN A 326 21.30 34.64 4.89
N SER A 327 20.48 33.74 5.43
CA SER A 327 20.46 33.46 6.86
C SER A 327 21.32 32.23 7.14
N ARG A 328 22.57 32.52 7.52
CA ARG A 328 23.43 31.61 8.26
C ARG A 328 22.66 31.08 9.48
N ASN A 329 22.15 29.88 9.37
CA ASN A 329 22.17 28.84 10.40
C ASN A 329 21.76 27.53 9.72
N GLU A 330 22.74 26.92 9.06
CA GLU A 330 22.75 25.51 8.66
C GLU A 330 22.56 24.64 9.91
N THR A 331 21.33 24.38 10.31
CA THR A 331 21.04 23.12 10.98
C THR A 331 20.94 22.05 9.89
N ASN A 332 22.06 21.33 9.75
CA ASN A 332 22.36 20.08 9.03
C ASN A 332 21.25 19.02 8.91
N ASN A 333 20.04 19.37 8.43
CA ASN A 333 19.03 18.37 8.13
C ASN A 333 18.67 18.44 6.64
N VAL A 334 19.55 17.88 5.83
CA VAL A 334 19.51 17.93 4.35
C VAL A 334 18.19 17.40 3.77
N CYS A 335 17.40 16.65 4.55
CA CYS A 335 16.11 16.11 4.15
C CYS A 335 14.89 16.88 4.68
N HIS A 336 15.10 18.09 5.20
CA HIS A 336 14.02 19.00 5.57
C HIS A 336 14.10 20.28 4.73
N MET A 337 12.97 20.68 4.14
CA MET A 337 12.85 21.93 3.42
C MET A 337 12.65 23.06 4.43
N SER A 338 13.61 23.99 4.46
CA SER A 338 13.76 25.00 5.50
C SER A 338 12.51 25.87 5.70
N CYS A 339 11.77 26.18 4.63
CA CYS A 339 10.63 27.10 4.73
C CYS A 339 9.65 26.97 3.55
N CYS A 340 8.36 26.84 3.87
CA CYS A 340 7.20 27.10 3.02
C CYS A 340 6.44 28.32 3.56
N GLY A 341 6.35 29.38 2.75
CA GLY A 341 5.72 30.65 3.09
C GLY A 341 4.63 31.05 2.09
N PRO A 342 3.76 32.01 2.44
CA PRO A 342 2.70 32.47 1.56
C PRO A 342 3.27 33.10 0.27
N ARG A 343 2.65 32.83 -0.89
CA ARG A 343 3.06 33.42 -2.18
C ARG A 343 2.88 34.95 -2.25
N THR A 344 2.08 35.53 -1.37
CA THR A 344 1.74 36.96 -1.37
C THR A 344 2.32 37.66 -0.15
N ILE A 345 3.10 38.71 -0.40
CA ILE A 345 3.78 39.58 0.57
C ILE A 345 2.79 40.24 1.57
N PHE A 346 1.50 40.31 1.23
CA PHE A 346 0.47 40.91 2.08
C PHE A 346 -0.07 40.00 3.20
N LEU A 347 0.37 38.74 3.27
CA LEU A 347 -0.04 37.76 4.29
C LEU A 347 1.14 37.29 5.16
N GLU A 348 2.11 38.19 5.44
CA GLU A 348 3.30 37.96 6.29
C GLU A 348 3.00 37.48 7.73
N THR A 349 1.74 37.32 8.12
CA THR A 349 1.33 36.85 9.45
C THR A 349 1.19 35.32 9.55
N GLU A 350 1.27 34.56 8.45
CA GLU A 350 1.27 33.09 8.55
C GLU A 350 2.65 32.55 8.94
N PRO A 351 2.72 31.64 9.94
CA PRO A 351 4.00 31.10 10.38
C PRO A 351 4.64 30.29 9.26
N GLU A 352 5.94 30.53 9.03
CA GLU A 352 6.77 29.69 8.16
C GLU A 352 6.70 28.24 8.62
N ARG A 353 6.51 27.31 7.68
CA ARG A 353 6.39 25.89 7.99
C ARG A 353 7.51 25.10 7.33
N THR A 354 8.13 24.21 8.08
CA THR A 354 9.09 23.24 7.57
C THR A 354 8.34 21.99 7.12
N ILE A 355 8.65 21.49 5.93
CA ILE A 355 8.15 20.21 5.42
C ILE A 355 9.34 19.29 5.14
N PRO A 356 9.19 17.96 5.20
CA PRO A 356 10.22 17.06 4.72
C PRO A 356 10.44 17.29 3.21
N ILE A 357 11.69 17.13 2.77
CA ILE A 357 11.98 17.00 1.34
C ILE A 357 11.26 15.75 0.81
N PRO A 358 10.69 15.79 -0.40
CA PRO A 358 10.01 14.64 -0.99
C PRO A 358 10.85 13.37 -0.99
N ASP A 359 10.22 12.25 -0.65
CA ASP A 359 10.89 10.95 -0.62
C ASP A 359 11.54 10.63 -1.99
N GLY A 360 12.78 10.17 -1.95
CA GLY A 360 13.59 9.82 -3.12
C GLY A 360 14.51 10.93 -3.64
N ASP A 361 14.51 12.13 -3.04
CA ASP A 361 15.45 13.19 -3.41
C ASP A 361 16.85 12.92 -2.85
N SER A 362 17.92 13.26 -3.57
CA SER A 362 19.29 12.96 -3.13
C SER A 362 19.73 13.90 -2.00
N CYS A 363 20.30 13.33 -0.93
CA CYS A 363 20.77 14.10 0.22
C CYS A 363 22.30 14.16 0.38
N ASP A 364 23.07 13.28 -0.26
CA ASP A 364 24.54 13.34 -0.16
C ASP A 364 25.28 12.94 -1.45
N GLY A 365 24.56 12.71 -2.56
CA GLY A 365 25.14 12.30 -3.84
C GLY A 365 25.75 10.89 -3.89
N ASN A 366 25.85 10.17 -2.76
CA ASN A 366 26.50 8.85 -2.65
C ASN A 366 25.48 7.71 -2.57
N GLY A 367 24.39 7.81 -3.34
CA GLY A 367 23.31 6.82 -3.30
C GLY A 367 22.42 6.89 -2.04
N LYS A 368 22.53 7.96 -1.25
CA LYS A 368 21.55 8.26 -0.21
C LYS A 368 20.45 9.19 -0.70
N VAL A 369 19.25 8.94 -0.20
CA VAL A 369 18.06 9.76 -0.49
C VAL A 369 17.32 10.11 0.78
N CYS A 370 16.46 11.11 0.67
CA CYS A 370 15.50 11.45 1.70
C CYS A 370 14.37 10.43 1.72
N VAL A 371 14.08 9.89 2.90
CA VAL A 371 12.92 9.07 3.20
C VAL A 371 12.41 9.49 4.56
N ASP A 372 11.19 9.97 4.65
CA ASP A 372 10.57 10.43 5.90
C ASP A 372 11.32 11.57 6.60
N GLY A 373 11.91 12.47 5.81
CA GLY A 373 12.76 13.54 6.34
C GLY A 373 14.14 13.08 6.85
N ARG A 374 14.51 11.80 6.66
CA ARG A 374 15.82 11.25 7.03
C ARG A 374 16.65 10.93 5.79
N CYS A 375 17.95 11.20 5.84
CA CYS A 375 18.88 10.82 4.77
C CYS A 375 19.32 9.36 4.99
N VAL A 376 18.85 8.45 4.14
CA VAL A 376 19.07 7.00 4.27
C VAL A 376 19.81 6.45 3.06
N THR A 377 20.65 5.43 3.28
CA THR A 377 21.34 4.72 2.20
C THR A 377 20.37 3.77 1.51
N ILE A 378 20.29 3.85 0.17
CA ILE A 378 19.54 2.86 -0.61
C ILE A 378 20.46 1.68 -0.91
N THR A 379 20.11 0.50 -0.41
CA THR A 379 20.59 -0.76 -0.95
C THR A 379 19.81 -1.06 -2.22
N LEU A 380 20.38 -0.75 -3.39
CA LEU A 380 19.81 -1.18 -4.67
C LEU A 380 19.89 -2.72 -4.70
N THR A 381 18.78 -3.40 -4.48
CA THR A 381 18.66 -4.81 -4.87
C THR A 381 18.89 -4.89 -6.38
N SER A 382 19.86 -5.71 -6.78
CA SER A 382 20.40 -5.72 -8.14
C SER A 382 19.31 -5.91 -9.20
N ARG A 383 19.44 -5.14 -10.30
CA ARG A 383 18.58 -5.18 -11.49
C ARG A 383 18.54 -6.54 -12.17
#